data_AF-A0AAN5L498-F1
#
_entry.id   AF-A0AAN5L498-F1
#
_cell.length_a   1.000
_cell.length_b   1.000
_cell.length_c   1.000
_cell.angle_alpha   90.00
_cell.angle_beta   90.00
_cell.angle_gamma   90.00
#
_symmetry.space_group_name_H-M   'P 1'
#
loop_
_entity.id
_entity.type
_entity.pdbx_description
1 polymer ?
#
loop_
_entity_poly.entity_id
_entity_poly.type
_entity_poly.pdbx_seq_one_letter_code
_entity_poly.pdbx_strand_id
1 'polypeptide(L)'
;KTETMLFEKAPSRARRKVKDGDIIVSTVRTYLKAIAPISSPPENMIVSTGFAVIRPKEGLHAGFAGYLLQSDGFVGEVVANSVGVSYPAINASALVRIAVAVPPLEEQQAITRFLDYKTAQIDVLIRNQKTLLDKLTEKRAALISHSVSKGLDPLVPMRDSGVEWLAQVPEHWSVKRLKNVATYNDDVLDEQTDPDLEIHYVDISSVTLTKGI
;
A
#
# COMPACT_ATOMS: atom_id res chain seq x y z
N LYS A 1 1.00 3.67 -9.33
CA LYS A 1 1.77 2.80 -10.25
C LYS A 1 1.39 3.18 -11.68
N THR A 2 2.38 3.36 -12.55
CA THR A 2 2.18 3.59 -13.99
C THR A 2 2.53 2.31 -14.74
N GLU A 3 1.81 2.01 -15.81
CA GLU A 3 2.03 0.82 -16.64
C GLU A 3 2.20 1.23 -18.10
N THR A 4 3.17 0.64 -18.79
CA THR A 4 3.41 0.89 -20.22
C THR A 4 2.58 -0.11 -21.02
N MET A 5 1.74 0.40 -21.93
CA MET A 5 0.89 -0.42 -22.78
C MET A 5 0.65 0.25 -24.13
N LEU A 6 0.32 -0.56 -25.14
CA LEU A 6 -0.17 -0.04 -26.41
C LEU A 6 -1.56 0.59 -26.22
N PHE A 7 -1.82 1.70 -26.91
CA PHE A 7 -3.08 2.42 -26.80
C PHE A 7 -4.30 1.56 -27.17
N GLU A 8 -4.15 0.62 -28.10
CA GLU A 8 -5.19 -0.34 -28.49
C GLU A 8 -5.62 -1.25 -27.32
N LYS A 9 -4.69 -1.61 -26.44
CA LYS A 9 -4.96 -2.42 -25.23
C LYS A 9 -5.37 -1.56 -24.02
N ALA A 10 -5.34 -0.24 -24.16
CA ALA A 10 -5.64 0.65 -23.06
C ALA A 10 -7.15 0.68 -22.78
N PRO A 11 -7.56 0.74 -21.50
CA PRO A 11 -8.98 0.85 -21.17
C PRO A 11 -9.57 2.11 -21.81
N SER A 12 -10.86 2.08 -22.17
CA SER A 12 -11.55 3.19 -22.86
C SER A 12 -11.43 4.54 -22.14
N ARG A 13 -11.27 4.51 -20.82
CA ARG A 13 -11.06 5.69 -19.95
C ARG A 13 -9.67 6.32 -20.04
N ALA A 14 -8.65 5.66 -20.59
CA ALA A 14 -7.30 6.23 -20.70
C ALA A 14 -7.24 7.23 -21.86
N ARG A 15 -7.63 8.49 -21.60
CA ARG A 15 -7.80 9.51 -22.66
C ARG A 15 -7.29 10.91 -22.30
N ARG A 16 -6.97 11.21 -21.05
CA ARG A 16 -6.54 12.57 -20.65
C ARG A 16 -5.02 12.68 -20.68
N LYS A 17 -4.50 13.55 -21.52
CA LYS A 17 -3.06 13.92 -21.52
C LYS A 17 -2.78 14.83 -20.31
N VAL A 18 -1.61 14.65 -19.71
CA VAL A 18 -1.11 15.51 -18.63
C VAL A 18 0.21 16.15 -19.03
N LYS A 19 0.55 17.25 -18.37
CA LYS A 19 1.84 17.94 -18.47
C LYS A 19 2.45 18.09 -17.08
N ASP A 20 3.74 18.43 -17.06
CA ASP A 20 4.40 18.82 -15.83
C ASP A 20 3.65 19.99 -15.16
N GLY A 21 3.45 19.88 -13.84
CA GLY A 21 2.72 20.87 -13.05
C GLY A 21 1.19 20.73 -13.06
N ASP A 22 0.61 19.78 -13.81
CA ASP A 22 -0.82 19.45 -13.69
C ASP A 22 -1.09 18.75 -12.35
N ILE A 23 -2.30 18.90 -11.82
CA ILE A 23 -2.79 18.15 -10.65
C ILE A 23 -3.98 17.31 -11.08
N ILE A 24 -3.94 16.01 -10.79
CA ILE A 24 -5.07 15.12 -11.02
C ILE A 24 -5.91 15.00 -9.75
N VAL A 25 -7.23 15.14 -9.89
CA VAL A 25 -8.20 15.02 -8.80
C VAL A 25 -9.26 14.00 -9.21
N SER A 26 -9.44 12.94 -8.43
CA SER A 26 -10.48 11.94 -8.71
C SER A 26 -11.86 12.58 -8.62
N THR A 27 -12.67 12.41 -9.67
CA THR A 27 -14.05 12.90 -9.71
C THR A 27 -15.06 11.87 -9.23
N VAL A 28 -14.60 10.69 -8.80
CA VAL A 28 -15.41 9.57 -8.30
C VAL A 28 -14.86 9.10 -6.96
N ARG A 29 -15.76 8.67 -6.06
CA ARG A 29 -15.41 8.29 -4.67
C ARG A 29 -14.49 9.33 -4.04
N THR A 30 -14.92 10.59 -4.11
CA THR A 30 -14.15 11.79 -3.74
C THR A 30 -13.60 11.74 -2.31
N TYR A 31 -14.28 11.03 -1.41
CA TYR A 31 -13.82 10.77 -0.04
C TYR A 31 -12.50 9.99 0.07
N LEU A 32 -12.08 9.25 -0.96
CA LEU A 32 -10.79 8.55 -0.99
C LEU A 32 -9.60 9.50 -1.17
N LYS A 33 -9.85 10.79 -1.43
CA LYS A 33 -8.83 11.85 -1.56
C LYS A 33 -7.74 11.50 -2.59
N ALA A 34 -8.11 10.81 -3.67
CA ALA A 34 -7.18 10.45 -4.74
C ALA A 34 -6.80 11.69 -5.56
N ILE A 35 -5.81 12.42 -5.06
CA ILE A 35 -5.31 13.70 -5.58
C ILE A 35 -3.79 13.62 -5.66
N ALA A 36 -3.21 13.98 -6.80
CA ALA A 36 -1.76 13.92 -6.98
C ALA A 36 -1.25 15.00 -7.94
N PRO A 37 -0.14 15.70 -7.62
CA PRO A 37 0.59 16.50 -8.59
C PRO A 37 1.30 15.59 -9.60
N ILE A 38 1.41 16.08 -10.83
CA ILE A 38 2.18 15.48 -11.92
C ILE A 38 3.51 16.22 -12.00
N SER A 39 4.60 15.48 -11.80
CA SER A 39 5.96 16.01 -11.85
C SER A 39 6.82 15.17 -12.80
N SER A 40 7.49 15.84 -13.73
CA SER A 40 8.34 15.25 -14.77
C SER A 40 7.70 14.06 -15.49
N PRO A 41 6.47 14.20 -16.06
CA PRO A 41 5.83 13.09 -16.76
C PRO A 41 6.55 12.77 -18.08
N PRO A 42 6.58 11.50 -18.51
CA PRO A 42 6.95 11.16 -19.88
C PRO A 42 5.98 11.80 -20.87
N GLU A 43 6.44 12.07 -22.09
CA GLU A 43 5.73 12.85 -23.11
C GLU A 43 4.33 12.32 -23.48
N ASN A 44 4.11 11.02 -23.26
CA ASN A 44 2.83 10.33 -23.55
C ASN A 44 2.12 9.82 -22.29
N MET A 45 2.28 10.49 -21.15
CA MET A 45 1.52 10.12 -19.95
C MET A 45 0.03 10.41 -20.14
N ILE A 46 -0.78 9.35 -20.01
CA ILE A 46 -2.24 9.41 -20.10
C ILE A 46 -2.85 8.99 -18.77
N VAL A 47 -3.81 9.78 -18.27
CA VAL A 47 -4.60 9.47 -17.08
C VAL A 47 -6.04 9.15 -17.44
N SER A 48 -6.74 8.51 -16.50
CA SER A 48 -8.14 8.16 -16.67
C SER A 48 -9.03 9.40 -16.81
N THR A 49 -10.10 9.30 -17.59
CA THR A 49 -11.17 10.30 -17.66
C THR A 49 -11.89 10.52 -16.33
N GLY A 50 -11.79 9.58 -15.39
CA GLY A 50 -12.27 9.72 -14.00
C GLY A 50 -11.44 10.65 -13.13
N PHE A 51 -10.36 11.24 -13.67
CA PHE A 51 -9.67 12.36 -13.05
C PHE A 51 -10.04 13.67 -13.75
N ALA A 52 -10.28 14.72 -12.98
CA ALA A 52 -10.14 16.08 -13.45
C ALA A 52 -8.64 16.42 -13.50
N VAL A 53 -8.16 16.96 -14.62
CA VAL A 53 -6.80 17.46 -14.76
C VAL A 53 -6.85 18.96 -14.56
N ILE A 54 -6.31 19.43 -13.45
CA ILE A 54 -6.27 20.83 -13.05
C ILE A 54 -4.92 21.38 -13.46
N ARG A 55 -4.93 22.33 -14.40
CA ARG A 55 -3.73 23.04 -14.85
C ARG A 55 -3.69 24.41 -14.18
N PRO A 56 -2.71 24.68 -13.30
CA PRO A 56 -2.52 26.00 -12.72
C PRO A 56 -2.38 27.06 -13.82
N LYS A 57 -3.04 28.21 -13.62
CA LYS A 57 -2.86 29.39 -14.47
C LYS A 57 -1.72 30.25 -13.95
N GLU A 58 -1.37 31.27 -14.71
CA GLU A 58 -0.48 32.34 -14.25
C GLU A 58 -0.94 32.88 -12.89
N GLY A 59 0.00 33.06 -11.96
CA GLY A 59 -0.28 33.46 -10.59
C GLY A 59 -0.55 32.32 -9.59
N LEU A 60 -0.64 31.06 -10.05
CA LEU A 60 -0.76 29.89 -9.17
C LEU A 60 0.42 28.94 -9.35
N HIS A 61 1.27 28.83 -8.33
CA HIS A 61 2.40 27.92 -8.29
C HIS A 61 1.92 26.45 -8.24
N ALA A 62 2.44 25.59 -9.10
CA ALA A 62 1.98 24.20 -9.23
C ALA A 62 2.16 23.38 -7.93
N GLY A 63 3.29 23.56 -7.24
CA GLY A 63 3.52 22.89 -5.96
C GLY A 63 2.52 23.33 -4.88
N PHE A 64 2.20 24.62 -4.84
CA PHE A 64 1.21 25.15 -3.92
C PHE A 64 -0.20 24.63 -4.26
N ALA A 65 -0.57 24.59 -5.54
CA ALA A 65 -1.82 24.01 -6.00
C ALA A 65 -1.94 22.52 -5.62
N GLY A 66 -0.84 21.76 -5.70
CA GLY A 66 -0.79 20.37 -5.23
C GLY A 66 -1.19 20.23 -3.76
N TYR A 67 -0.59 21.02 -2.87
CA TYR A 67 -0.92 21.01 -1.45
C TYR A 67 -2.32 21.57 -1.15
N LEU A 68 -2.70 22.66 -1.81
CA LEU A 68 -4.00 23.30 -1.65
C LEU A 68 -5.15 22.32 -1.97
N LEU A 69 -5.06 21.62 -3.10
CA LEU A 69 -6.10 20.68 -3.54
C LEU A 69 -6.16 19.42 -2.66
N GLN A 70 -5.10 19.11 -1.91
CA GLN A 70 -5.08 18.03 -0.92
C GLN A 70 -5.58 18.46 0.46
N SER A 71 -5.76 19.76 0.71
CA SER A 71 -6.19 20.27 2.01
C SER A 71 -7.60 19.77 2.37
N ASP A 72 -7.83 19.52 3.66
CA ASP A 72 -9.12 19.01 4.14
C ASP A 72 -10.28 19.96 3.85
N GLY A 73 -10.03 21.28 3.84
CA GLY A 73 -11.04 22.27 3.48
C GLY A 73 -11.50 22.12 2.03
N PHE A 74 -10.56 22.03 1.09
CA PHE A 74 -10.89 21.84 -0.33
C PHE A 74 -11.56 20.48 -0.57
N VAL A 75 -11.03 19.41 0.02
CA VAL A 75 -11.62 18.07 -0.10
C VAL A 75 -13.03 18.02 0.50
N GLY A 76 -13.26 18.71 1.61
CA GLY A 76 -14.58 18.84 2.24
C GLY A 76 -15.60 19.46 1.28
N GLU A 77 -15.23 20.56 0.61
CA GLU A 77 -16.05 21.18 -0.43
C GLU A 77 -16.30 20.26 -1.63
N VAL A 78 -15.29 19.52 -2.08
CA VAL A 78 -15.45 18.54 -3.16
C VAL A 78 -16.46 17.44 -2.78
N VAL A 79 -16.38 16.93 -1.55
CA VAL A 79 -17.32 15.92 -1.05
C VAL A 79 -18.73 16.51 -0.91
N ALA A 80 -18.88 17.72 -0.38
CA ALA A 80 -20.16 18.40 -0.22
C ALA A 80 -20.87 18.67 -1.57
N ASN A 81 -20.10 18.94 -2.62
CA ASN A 81 -20.61 19.16 -3.98
C ASN A 81 -20.72 17.86 -4.81
N SER A 82 -20.44 16.70 -4.22
CA SER A 82 -20.58 15.41 -4.90
C SER A 82 -22.03 14.92 -4.86
N VAL A 83 -22.46 14.25 -5.93
CA VAL A 83 -23.80 13.65 -6.04
C VAL A 83 -23.67 12.13 -5.99
N GLY A 84 -24.62 11.47 -5.33
CA GLY A 84 -24.68 10.02 -5.17
C GLY A 84 -24.21 9.55 -3.78
N VAL A 85 -24.82 8.49 -3.27
CA VAL A 85 -24.57 7.99 -1.90
C VAL A 85 -23.44 6.96 -1.89
N SER A 86 -23.63 5.80 -2.54
CA SER A 86 -22.64 4.72 -2.56
C SER A 86 -21.45 4.99 -3.48
N TYR A 87 -21.63 5.86 -4.48
CA TYR A 87 -20.60 6.21 -5.46
C TYR A 87 -20.62 7.72 -5.75
N PRO A 88 -20.20 8.56 -4.78
CA PRO A 88 -20.26 10.00 -4.93
C PRO A 88 -19.35 10.47 -6.07
N ALA A 89 -19.87 11.37 -6.90
CA ALA A 89 -19.14 11.93 -8.02
C ALA A 89 -19.35 13.45 -8.13
N ILE A 90 -18.30 14.15 -8.56
CA ILE A 90 -18.34 15.60 -8.82
C ILE A 90 -18.02 15.87 -10.29
N ASN A 91 -18.75 16.77 -10.92
CA ASN A 91 -18.42 17.22 -12.28
C ASN A 91 -17.20 18.15 -12.25
N ALA A 92 -16.32 18.02 -13.25
CA ALA A 92 -15.13 18.87 -13.35
C ALA A 92 -15.47 20.38 -13.37
N SER A 93 -16.60 20.76 -13.95
CA SER A 93 -17.10 22.14 -13.98
C SER A 93 -17.54 22.66 -12.61
N ALA A 94 -18.02 21.79 -11.71
CA ALA A 94 -18.34 22.15 -10.34
C ALA A 94 -17.06 22.25 -9.49
N LEU A 95 -16.13 21.31 -9.67
CA LEU A 95 -14.85 21.30 -8.98
C LEU A 95 -14.06 22.60 -9.17
N VAL A 96 -13.97 23.10 -10.41
CA VAL A 96 -13.24 24.36 -10.70
C VAL A 96 -13.94 25.63 -10.22
N ARG A 97 -15.16 25.54 -9.69
CA ARG A 97 -15.90 26.68 -9.10
C ARG A 97 -15.69 26.81 -7.60
N ILE A 98 -15.07 25.82 -6.96
CA ILE A 98 -14.76 25.88 -5.53
C ILE A 98 -13.80 27.05 -5.29
N ALA A 99 -14.19 27.95 -4.39
CA ALA A 99 -13.38 29.11 -4.03
C ALA A 99 -12.14 28.69 -3.23
N VAL A 100 -10.99 29.29 -3.54
CA VAL A 100 -9.73 29.03 -2.85
C VAL A 100 -9.00 30.33 -2.56
N ALA A 101 -8.27 30.37 -1.44
CA ALA A 101 -7.39 31.48 -1.12
C ALA A 101 -6.06 31.32 -1.87
N VAL A 102 -5.67 32.33 -2.64
CA VAL A 102 -4.43 32.33 -3.43
C VAL A 102 -3.57 33.52 -2.98
N PRO A 103 -2.57 33.30 -2.10
CA PRO A 103 -1.68 34.37 -1.66
C PRO A 103 -0.71 34.78 -2.79
N PRO A 104 0.12 35.83 -2.63
CA PRO A 104 1.14 36.20 -3.62
C PRO A 104 2.11 35.05 -3.93
N LEU A 105 2.69 35.06 -5.14
CA LEU A 105 3.55 33.96 -5.61
C LEU A 105 4.74 33.66 -4.67
N GLU A 106 5.35 34.68 -4.08
CA GLU A 106 6.46 34.50 -3.13
C GLU A 106 6.01 33.70 -1.89
N GLU A 107 4.83 33.99 -1.36
CA GLU A 107 4.23 33.29 -0.23
C GLU A 107 3.87 31.85 -0.61
N GLN A 108 3.29 31.64 -1.80
CA GLN A 108 3.00 30.29 -2.31
C GLN A 108 4.26 29.43 -2.39
N GLN A 109 5.36 29.99 -2.89
CA GLN A 109 6.64 29.31 -2.96
C GLN A 109 7.24 29.05 -1.57
N ALA A 110 7.13 30.01 -0.64
CA ALA A 110 7.59 29.84 0.74
C ALA A 110 6.84 28.71 1.46
N ILE A 111 5.51 28.67 1.34
CA ILE A 111 4.67 27.60 1.85
C ILE A 111 5.08 26.26 1.23
N THR A 112 5.24 26.21 -0.10
CA THR A 112 5.64 24.98 -0.81
C THR A 112 6.96 24.45 -0.26
N ARG A 113 8.01 25.30 -0.15
CA ARG A 113 9.33 24.90 0.38
C ARG A 113 9.24 24.38 1.82
N PHE A 114 8.45 25.03 2.66
CA PHE A 114 8.25 24.58 4.04
C PHE A 114 7.58 23.22 4.09
N LEU A 115 6.51 23.02 3.32
CA LEU A 115 5.79 21.76 3.25
C LEU A 115 6.67 20.64 2.71
N ASP A 116 7.37 20.85 1.59
CA ASP A 116 8.29 19.87 1.02
C ASP A 116 9.37 19.44 2.02
N TYR A 117 9.94 20.38 2.77
CA TYR A 117 10.92 20.08 3.80
C TYR A 117 10.33 19.21 4.93
N LYS A 118 9.14 19.59 5.43
CA LYS A 118 8.49 18.86 6.54
C LYS A 118 7.96 17.49 6.12
N THR A 119 7.35 17.38 4.95
CA THR A 119 6.83 16.11 4.42
C THR A 119 7.98 15.15 4.08
N ALA A 120 9.09 15.65 3.52
CA ALA A 120 10.27 14.82 3.27
C ALA A 120 10.86 14.21 4.55
N GLN A 121 10.86 14.93 5.67
CA GLN A 121 11.27 14.39 6.97
C GLN A 121 10.36 13.25 7.42
N ILE A 122 9.04 13.41 7.27
CA ILE A 122 8.05 12.39 7.61
C ILE A 122 8.25 11.16 6.71
N ASP A 123 8.46 11.35 5.41
CA ASP A 123 8.69 10.26 4.46
C ASP A 123 9.96 9.45 4.76
N VAL A 124 11.03 10.11 5.25
CA VAL A 124 12.23 9.42 5.75
C VAL A 124 11.88 8.54 6.94
N LEU A 125 11.11 9.05 7.91
CA LEU A 125 10.70 8.28 9.08
C LEU A 125 9.82 7.08 8.70
N ILE A 126 8.85 7.27 7.81
CA ILE A 126 8.00 6.19 7.30
C ILE A 126 8.83 5.09 6.62
N ARG A 127 9.80 5.47 5.77
CA ARG A 127 10.69 4.51 5.11
C ARG A 127 11.52 3.72 6.12
N ASN A 128 12.14 4.41 7.08
CA ASN A 128 12.94 3.77 8.12
C ASN A 128 12.12 2.80 8.95
N GLN A 129 10.88 3.16 9.30
CA GLN A 129 9.97 2.29 10.04
C GLN A 129 9.61 1.03 9.23
N LYS A 130 9.31 1.16 7.93
CA LYS A 130 9.06 0.01 7.05
C LYS A 130 10.27 -0.92 6.98
N THR A 131 11.47 -0.37 6.75
CA THR A 131 12.71 -1.16 6.74
C THR A 131 12.95 -1.87 8.08
N LEU A 132 12.63 -1.24 9.21
CA LEU A 132 12.75 -1.87 10.52
C LEU A 132 11.77 -3.05 10.67
N LEU A 133 10.52 -2.89 10.21
CA LEU A 133 9.54 -3.99 10.22
C LEU A 133 10.00 -5.18 9.39
N ASP A 134 10.58 -4.93 8.22
CA ASP A 134 11.13 -5.99 7.36
C ASP A 134 12.28 -6.73 8.07
N LYS A 135 13.23 -5.98 8.66
CA LYS A 135 14.34 -6.56 9.43
C LYS A 135 13.90 -7.35 10.66
N LEU A 136 12.87 -6.87 11.37
CA LEU A 136 12.30 -7.60 12.50
C LEU A 136 11.64 -8.91 12.06
N THR A 137 10.99 -8.90 10.89
CA THR A 137 10.41 -10.10 10.28
C THR A 137 11.49 -11.11 9.92
N GLU A 138 12.56 -10.68 9.27
CA GLU A 138 13.73 -11.51 8.97
C GLU A 138 14.38 -12.08 10.24
N LYS A 139 14.64 -11.22 11.23
CA LYS A 139 15.22 -11.63 12.52
C LYS A 139 14.36 -12.66 13.23
N ARG A 140 13.03 -12.53 13.21
CA ARG A 140 12.12 -13.50 13.81
C ARG A 140 12.22 -14.86 13.12
N ALA A 141 12.22 -14.89 11.78
CA ALA A 141 12.35 -16.13 11.03
C ALA A 141 13.70 -16.81 11.31
N ALA A 142 14.80 -16.04 11.31
CA ALA A 142 16.13 -16.53 11.63
C ALA A 142 16.22 -17.07 13.07
N LEU A 143 15.62 -16.38 14.05
CA LEU A 143 15.61 -16.80 15.44
C LEU A 143 14.84 -18.11 15.62
N ILE A 144 13.66 -18.26 15.01
CA ILE A 144 12.90 -19.52 15.06
C ILE A 144 13.72 -20.63 14.44
N SER A 145 14.22 -20.43 13.22
CA SER A 145 15.04 -21.42 12.50
C SER A 145 16.25 -21.85 13.32
N HIS A 146 16.98 -20.89 13.90
CA HIS A 146 18.13 -21.16 14.75
C HIS A 146 17.73 -21.94 15.99
N SER A 147 16.73 -21.48 16.75
CA SER A 147 16.33 -22.12 18.00
C SER A 147 15.82 -23.54 17.80
N VAL A 148 15.07 -23.82 16.72
CA VAL A 148 14.53 -25.18 16.46
C VAL A 148 15.53 -26.13 15.79
N SER A 149 16.65 -25.63 15.28
CA SER A 149 17.70 -26.48 14.68
C SER A 149 18.93 -26.63 15.57
N LYS A 150 19.29 -25.58 16.34
CA LYS A 150 20.54 -25.50 17.11
C LYS A 150 20.32 -25.33 18.63
N GLY A 151 19.08 -25.15 19.08
CA GLY A 151 18.77 -24.94 20.49
C GLY A 151 19.06 -23.51 20.98
N LEU A 152 19.02 -23.32 22.30
CA LEU A 152 19.16 -22.01 22.95
C LEU A 152 20.56 -21.78 23.56
N ASP A 153 21.29 -22.85 23.86
CA ASP A 153 22.63 -22.80 24.46
C ASP A 153 23.71 -22.97 23.38
N PRO A 154 24.53 -21.93 23.11
CA PRO A 154 25.55 -21.98 22.08
C PRO A 154 26.77 -22.85 22.44
N LEU A 155 26.90 -23.30 23.70
CA LEU A 155 28.04 -24.09 24.17
C LEU A 155 27.85 -25.60 23.99
N VAL A 156 26.65 -26.04 23.61
CA VAL A 156 26.38 -27.46 23.40
C VAL A 156 27.12 -27.96 22.14
N PRO A 157 27.85 -29.09 22.22
CA PRO A 157 28.49 -29.68 21.04
C PRO A 157 27.48 -29.99 19.94
N MET A 158 27.90 -29.78 18.69
CA MET A 158 27.08 -29.98 17.49
C MET A 158 27.56 -31.21 16.72
N ARG A 159 26.62 -31.93 16.10
CA ARG A 159 26.91 -33.04 15.18
C ARG A 159 26.16 -32.87 13.87
N ASP A 160 26.65 -33.51 12.81
CA ASP A 160 25.92 -33.59 11.55
C ASP A 160 24.60 -34.35 11.76
N SER A 161 23.50 -33.76 11.30
CA SER A 161 22.16 -34.34 11.35
C SER A 161 21.93 -35.41 10.26
N GLY A 162 22.74 -35.38 9.19
CA GLY A 162 22.54 -36.20 7.99
C GLY A 162 21.38 -35.71 7.11
N VAL A 163 20.85 -34.52 7.36
CA VAL A 163 19.73 -33.92 6.62
C VAL A 163 20.16 -32.54 6.12
N GLU A 164 20.21 -32.36 4.80
CA GLU A 164 20.77 -31.18 4.12
C GLU A 164 20.23 -29.85 4.68
N TRP A 165 18.90 -29.73 4.82
CA TRP A 165 18.29 -28.48 5.27
C TRP A 165 18.51 -28.18 6.77
N LEU A 166 18.75 -29.21 7.60
CA LEU A 166 19.05 -29.04 9.03
C LEU A 166 20.54 -28.80 9.27
N ALA A 167 21.40 -29.34 8.40
CA ALA A 167 22.86 -29.35 8.55
C ALA A 167 23.30 -29.92 9.91
N GLN A 168 23.61 -29.06 10.88
CA GLN A 168 24.09 -29.46 12.22
C GLN A 168 23.01 -29.29 13.29
N VAL A 169 22.96 -30.24 14.22
CA VAL A 169 22.06 -30.24 15.40
C VAL A 169 22.86 -30.54 16.67
N PRO A 170 22.34 -30.19 17.87
CA PRO A 170 22.99 -30.55 19.14
C PRO A 170 23.24 -32.05 19.25
N GLU A 171 24.39 -32.43 19.80
CA GLU A 171 24.84 -33.83 19.83
C GLU A 171 23.84 -34.75 20.53
N HIS A 172 23.21 -34.25 21.60
CA HIS A 172 22.21 -34.95 22.39
C HIS A 172 20.82 -35.05 21.73
N TRP A 173 20.58 -34.42 20.58
CA TRP A 173 19.30 -34.47 19.87
C TRP A 173 19.21 -35.68 18.94
N SER A 174 18.03 -36.27 18.83
CA SER A 174 17.75 -37.37 17.90
C SER A 174 17.03 -36.89 16.65
N VAL A 175 17.44 -37.34 15.45
CA VAL A 175 16.75 -37.04 14.19
C VAL A 175 15.75 -38.16 13.89
N LYS A 176 14.46 -37.82 13.75
CA LYS A 176 13.37 -38.77 13.50
C LYS A 176 12.52 -38.33 12.31
N ARG A 177 11.89 -39.27 11.62
CA ARG A 177 10.87 -38.97 10.60
C ARG A 177 9.62 -38.40 11.28
N LEU A 178 8.97 -37.41 10.67
CA LEU A 178 7.80 -36.73 11.24
C LEU A 178 6.69 -37.69 11.67
N LYS A 179 6.41 -38.73 10.85
CA LYS A 179 5.41 -39.78 11.17
C LYS A 179 5.66 -40.55 12.47
N ASN A 180 6.88 -40.50 13.02
CA ASN A 180 7.21 -41.18 14.28
C ASN A 180 6.96 -40.28 15.50
N VAL A 181 6.66 -38.99 15.29
CA VAL A 181 6.48 -37.99 16.36
C VAL A 181 5.20 -37.17 16.21
N ALA A 182 4.52 -37.27 15.07
CA ALA A 182 3.27 -36.59 14.78
C ALA A 182 2.37 -37.47 13.89
N THR A 183 1.07 -37.26 14.01
CA THR A 183 0.03 -37.80 13.12
C THR A 183 -0.61 -36.66 12.34
N TYR A 184 -1.44 -36.99 11.34
CA TYR A 184 -2.26 -36.04 10.61
C TYR A 184 -3.73 -36.43 10.78
N ASN A 185 -4.65 -35.49 10.56
CA ASN A 185 -6.09 -35.73 10.71
C ASN A 185 -6.73 -35.97 9.34
N ASP A 186 -7.41 -37.11 9.20
CA ASP A 186 -8.22 -37.47 8.02
C ASP A 186 -9.71 -37.23 8.25
N ASP A 187 -10.11 -36.78 9.46
CA ASP A 187 -11.51 -36.51 9.77
C ASP A 187 -12.02 -35.33 8.93
N VAL A 188 -13.07 -35.60 8.16
CA VAL A 188 -13.75 -34.63 7.31
C VAL A 188 -15.22 -34.59 7.67
N LEU A 189 -15.83 -33.40 7.58
CA LEU A 189 -17.30 -33.29 7.58
C LEU A 189 -17.81 -33.95 6.31
N ASP A 190 -18.67 -34.96 6.47
CA ASP A 190 -19.24 -35.72 5.37
C ASP A 190 -20.53 -35.09 4.83
N GLU A 191 -21.09 -35.68 3.77
CA GLU A 191 -22.31 -35.20 3.13
C GLU A 191 -23.57 -35.31 4.02
N GLN A 192 -23.49 -36.01 5.17
CA GLN A 192 -24.57 -36.16 6.13
C GLN A 192 -24.51 -35.11 7.25
N THR A 193 -23.49 -34.25 7.25
CA THR A 193 -23.33 -33.16 8.20
C THR A 193 -24.55 -32.23 8.16
N ASP A 194 -25.08 -31.89 9.33
CA ASP A 194 -26.24 -30.99 9.48
C ASP A 194 -25.99 -29.66 8.73
N PRO A 195 -26.82 -29.32 7.72
CA PRO A 195 -26.68 -28.07 6.98
C PRO A 195 -26.80 -26.81 7.85
N ASP A 196 -27.45 -26.91 9.01
CA ASP A 196 -27.63 -25.80 9.95
C ASP A 196 -26.51 -25.72 10.99
N LEU A 197 -25.48 -26.57 10.91
CA LEU A 197 -24.30 -26.52 11.78
C LEU A 197 -23.49 -25.24 11.55
N GLU A 198 -23.36 -24.42 12.59
CA GLU A 198 -22.45 -23.27 12.56
C GLU A 198 -20.99 -23.74 12.65
N ILE A 199 -20.15 -23.32 11.69
CA ILE A 199 -18.73 -23.65 11.65
C ILE A 199 -17.85 -22.39 11.64
N HIS A 200 -16.68 -22.49 12.27
CA HIS A 200 -15.62 -21.48 12.18
C HIS A 200 -14.60 -21.92 11.12
N TYR A 201 -14.76 -21.42 9.91
CA TYR A 201 -13.88 -21.73 8.78
C TYR A 201 -12.68 -20.79 8.72
N VAL A 202 -11.49 -21.38 8.57
CA VAL A 202 -10.23 -20.65 8.31
C VAL A 202 -9.88 -20.81 6.84
N ASP A 203 -9.97 -19.72 6.09
CA ASP A 203 -9.62 -19.75 4.67
C ASP A 203 -8.10 -19.88 4.48
N ILE A 204 -7.67 -20.65 3.48
CA ILE A 204 -6.24 -20.84 3.18
C ILE A 204 -5.51 -19.51 2.95
N SER A 205 -6.17 -18.49 2.39
CA SER A 205 -5.58 -17.18 2.15
C SER A 205 -5.42 -16.33 3.41
N SER A 206 -6.07 -16.71 4.51
CA SER A 206 -5.93 -16.02 5.81
C SER A 206 -4.65 -16.43 6.56
N VAL A 207 -4.09 -17.60 6.25
CA VAL A 207 -2.92 -18.12 6.95
C VAL A 207 -1.63 -17.56 6.36
N THR A 208 -0.81 -16.94 7.21
CA THR A 208 0.50 -16.41 6.81
C THR A 208 1.62 -16.89 7.73
N LEU A 209 2.82 -17.05 7.16
CA LEU A 209 4.03 -17.46 7.91
C LEU A 209 4.31 -16.57 9.14
N THR A 210 3.98 -15.28 9.04
CA THR A 210 4.34 -14.28 10.05
C THR A 210 3.23 -14.02 11.07
N LYS A 211 1.95 -14.10 10.69
CA LYS A 211 0.84 -13.80 11.60
C LYS A 211 0.06 -15.02 12.07
N GLY A 212 0.20 -16.17 11.41
CA GLY A 212 -0.65 -17.33 11.66
C GLY A 212 -2.00 -17.15 10.98
N ILE A 213 -3.07 -17.54 11.69
CA ILE A 213 -4.49 -17.35 11.33
C ILE A 213 -4.93 -15.92 11.68
#